data_AF-A0A939UYV0-F1
#
_entry.id   AF-A0A939UYV0-F1
#
_cell.length_a   1.000
_cell.length_b   1.000
_cell.length_c   1.000
_cell.angle_alpha   90.00
_cell.angle_beta   90.00
_cell.angle_gamma   90.00
#
_symmetry.space_group_name_H-M   'P 1'
#
loop_
_entity.id
_entity.type
_entity.pdbx_description
1 polymer ?
#
loop_
_entity_poly.entity_id
_entity_poly.type
_entity_poly.pdbx_seq_one_letter_code
_entity_poly.pdbx_strand_id
1 'polypeptide(L)' 'MVTTSQHTTLSIGQLHILEMMNRCRTEESLKQLKKLLFDFYAKEAVAEADRLWEEGVIDENKIEEWGKEHMRTPYIHAK' A
#
# COMPACT_ATOMS: atom_id res chain seq x y z
N MET A 1 -35.09 5.70 -14.92
CA MET A 1 -33.85 5.61 -14.13
C MET A 1 -32.90 4.70 -14.89
N VAL A 2 -31.80 5.24 -15.40
CA VAL A 2 -30.77 4.45 -16.08
C VAL A 2 -29.68 4.19 -15.05
N THR A 3 -29.55 2.94 -14.60
CA THR A 3 -28.46 2.50 -13.72
C THR A 3 -27.19 2.39 -14.58
N THR A 4 -26.33 3.39 -14.52
CA THR A 4 -25.02 3.33 -15.17
C THR A 4 -24.12 2.38 -14.39
N SER A 5 -23.91 1.18 -14.94
CA SER A 5 -22.87 0.25 -14.49
C SER A 5 -21.51 0.93 -14.68
N GLN A 6 -20.77 1.17 -13.59
CA GLN A 6 -19.39 1.67 -13.70
C GLN A 6 -18.52 0.54 -14.29
N HIS A 7 -18.27 0.58 -15.59
CA HIS A 7 -17.19 -0.21 -16.17
C HIS A 7 -15.86 0.43 -15.75
N THR A 8 -15.25 -0.10 -14.69
CA THR A 8 -13.90 0.29 -14.28
C THR A 8 -12.91 -0.20 -15.32
N THR A 9 -12.46 0.67 -16.23
CA THR A 9 -11.33 0.36 -17.12
C THR A 9 -10.09 0.27 -16.24
N LEU A 10 -9.50 -0.93 -16.16
CA LEU A 10 -8.24 -1.14 -15.45
C LEU A 10 -7.13 -0.32 -16.09
N SER A 11 -6.23 0.25 -15.27
CA SER A 11 -5.05 0.95 -15.76
C SER A 11 -4.09 -0.03 -16.46
N ILE A 12 -3.19 0.51 -17.28
CA ILE A 12 -2.17 -0.29 -17.98
C ILE A 12 -1.36 -1.13 -17.00
N GLY A 13 -0.97 -0.55 -15.86
CA GLY A 13 -0.24 -1.28 -14.81
C GLY A 13 -1.06 -2.40 -14.19
N GLN A 14 -2.35 -2.16 -13.91
CA GLN A 14 -3.24 -3.19 -13.37
C GLN A 14 -3.44 -4.36 -14.35
N LEU A 15 -3.62 -4.07 -15.64
CA LEU A 15 -3.71 -5.08 -16.70
C LEU A 15 -2.42 -5.90 -16.80
N HIS A 16 -1.26 -5.25 -16.77
CA HIS A 16 0.02 -5.95 -16.86
C HIS A 16 0.27 -6.85 -15.64
N ILE A 17 -0.05 -6.39 -14.43
CA ILE A 17 0.04 -7.23 -13.23
C ILE A 17 -0.90 -8.43 -13.31
N LEU A 18 -2.11 -8.28 -13.85
CA LEU A 18 -3.02 -9.40 -14.10
C LEU A 18 -2.43 -10.43 -15.08
N GLU A 19 -1.80 -9.97 -16.16
CA GLU A 19 -1.10 -10.84 -17.11
C GLU A 19 0.06 -11.60 -16.45
N MET A 20 0.83 -10.94 -15.59
CA MET A 20 1.92 -11.57 -14.83
C MET A 20 1.39 -12.59 -13.82
N MET A 21 0.30 -12.28 -13.12
CA MET A 21 -0.36 -13.21 -12.20
C MET A 21 -0.92 -14.44 -12.93
N ASN A 22 -1.34 -14.30 -14.19
CA ASN A 22 -1.69 -15.44 -15.04
C ASN A 22 -0.48 -16.34 -15.39
N ARG A 23 0.73 -16.08 -14.90
CA ARG A 23 1.87 -17.01 -15.01
C ARG A 23 2.19 -17.66 -13.66
N CYS A 24 1.70 -17.10 -12.56
CA CYS A 24 1.83 -17.66 -11.21
C CYS A 24 0.79 -18.78 -10.99
N ARG A 25 1.18 -20.03 -11.27
CA ARG A 25 0.29 -21.21 -11.15
C ARG A 25 0.35 -21.90 -9.79
N THR A 26 1.31 -21.52 -8.94
CA THR A 26 1.50 -22.11 -7.62
C THR A 26 1.41 -21.04 -6.54
N GLU A 27 0.99 -21.43 -5.34
CA GLU A 27 0.93 -20.52 -4.18
C GLU A 27 2.29 -19.92 -3.86
N GLU A 28 3.37 -20.70 -3.99
CA GLU A 28 4.73 -20.24 -3.76
C GLU A 28 5.15 -19.17 -4.78
N SER A 29 4.83 -19.34 -6.07
CA SER A 29 5.10 -18.33 -7.09
C SER A 29 4.33 -17.02 -6.83
N LEU A 30 3.09 -17.14 -6.35
CA LEU A 30 2.28 -15.98 -5.97
C LEU A 30 2.83 -15.28 -4.73
N LYS A 31 3.29 -16.05 -3.73
CA LYS A 31 3.93 -15.51 -2.51
C LYS A 31 5.18 -14.72 -2.85
N GLN A 32 6.02 -15.22 -3.74
CA GLN A 32 7.23 -14.51 -4.19
C GLN A 32 6.89 -13.23 -4.95
N LEU A 33 5.91 -13.28 -5.86
CA LEU A 33 5.45 -12.09 -6.57
C LEU A 33 4.90 -11.02 -5.61
N LYS A 34 4.08 -11.43 -4.63
CA LYS A 34 3.59 -10.53 -3.58
C LYS A 34 4.73 -9.90 -2.81
N LYS A 35 5.73 -10.70 -2.41
CA LYS A 35 6.89 -10.19 -1.68
C LYS A 35 7.63 -9.12 -2.50
N LEU A 36 7.87 -9.35 -3.79
CA LEU A 36 8.53 -8.37 -4.66
C LEU A 36 7.75 -7.06 -4.77
N LEU A 37 6.43 -7.14 -4.92
CA LEU A 37 5.55 -5.95 -4.93
C LEU A 37 5.59 -5.20 -3.59
N PHE A 38 5.53 -5.92 -2.47
CA PHE A 38 5.64 -5.29 -1.14
C PHE A 38 7.00 -4.65 -0.93
N ASP A 39 8.08 -5.33 -1.30
CA ASP A 39 9.45 -4.79 -1.18
C ASP A 39 9.61 -3.52 -2.04
N PHE A 40 8.98 -3.46 -3.22
CA PHE A 40 9.00 -2.26 -4.07
C PHE A 40 8.35 -1.07 -3.38
N TYR A 41 7.10 -1.21 -2.93
CA TYR A 41 6.40 -0.11 -2.26
C TYR A 41 6.99 0.25 -0.90
N ALA A 42 7.54 -0.73 -0.17
CA ALA A 42 8.24 -0.46 1.08
C ALA A 42 9.49 0.42 0.86
N LYS A 43 10.23 0.18 -0.23
CA LYS A 43 11.36 1.04 -0.61
C LYS A 43 10.93 2.46 -0.95
N GLU A 44 9.85 2.63 -1.71
CA GLU A 44 9.31 3.96 -2.01
C GLU A 44 8.87 4.70 -0.74
N ALA A 45 8.18 4.01 0.17
CA ALA A 45 7.73 4.58 1.44
C ALA A 45 8.90 5.00 2.35
N VAL A 46 9.95 4.17 2.44
CA VAL A 46 11.17 4.51 3.20
C VAL A 46 11.88 5.70 2.57
N ALA A 47 12.08 5.71 1.24
CA ALA A 47 12.74 6.81 0.56
C ALA A 47 12.00 8.14 0.74
N GLU A 48 10.67 8.12 0.73
CA GLU A 48 9.86 9.31 1.01
C GLU A 48 9.96 9.75 2.47
N ALA A 49 9.99 8.81 3.42
CA ALA A 49 10.21 9.13 4.83
C ALA A 49 11.58 9.76 5.06
N ASP A 50 12.64 9.24 4.43
CA ASP A 50 13.98 9.80 4.46
C ASP A 50 14.00 11.22 3.87
N ARG A 51 13.35 11.45 2.71
CA ARG A 51 13.21 12.78 2.11
C ARG A 51 12.55 13.77 3.05
N LEU A 52 11.45 13.38 3.70
CA LEU A 52 10.72 14.23 4.64
C LEU A 52 11.54 14.55 5.90
N TRP A 53 12.41 13.62 6.33
CA TRP A 53 13.36 13.85 7.41
C TRP A 53 14.44 14.85 7.02
N GLU A 54 15.05 14.67 5.85
CA GLU A 54 16.09 15.56 5.32
C GLU A 54 15.57 16.99 5.09
N GLU A 55 14.32 17.15 4.66
CA GLU A 55 13.66 18.45 4.49
C GLU A 55 13.21 19.09 5.81
N GLY A 56 13.36 18.39 6.94
CA GLY A 56 12.93 18.87 8.26
C GLY A 56 11.41 18.96 8.42
N VAL A 57 10.64 18.31 7.54
CA VAL A 57 9.17 18.26 7.62
C VAL A 57 8.72 17.31 8.73
N ILE A 58 9.50 16.25 8.96
CA ILE A 58 9.39 15.31 10.06
C ILE A 58 10.68 15.42 10.89
N ASP A 59 10.55 15.56 12.20
CA ASP A 59 11.64 15.58 13.16
C ASP A 59 11.29 14.72 14.39
N GLU A 60 12.22 14.62 15.35
CA GLU A 60 12.03 13.84 16.57
C GLU A 60 10.77 14.24 17.36
N ASN A 61 10.46 15.53 17.42
CA ASN A 61 9.29 16.05 18.15
C ASN A 61 7.99 15.61 17.47
N LYS A 62 7.95 15.65 16.14
CA LYS A 62 6.77 15.27 15.36
C LYS A 62 6.50 13.78 15.40
N ILE A 63 7.56 12.96 15.45
CA ILE A 63 7.44 11.52 15.71
C ILE A 63 6.87 11.27 17.11
N GLU A 64 7.33 12.02 18.13
CA GLU A 64 6.80 11.91 19.49
C GLU A 64 5.31 12.31 19.57
N GLU A 65 4.92 13.36 18.85
CA GLU A 65 3.53 13.79 18.72
C GLU A 65 2.65 12.67 18.14
N TRP A 66 3.05 12.09 17.00
CA TRP A 66 2.32 10.96 16.39
C TRP A 66 2.21 9.76 17.31
N GLY A 67 3.23 9.48 18.13
CA GLY A 67 3.20 8.40 19.12
C GLY A 67 2.13 8.60 20.20
N LYS A 68 1.75 9.85 20.48
CA LYS A 68 0.67 10.21 21.42
C LYS A 68 -0.70 10.22 20.75
N GLU A 69 -0.78 10.24 19.42
CA GLU A 69 -2.03 10.20 18.70
C GLU A 69 -2.65 8.79 18.72
N HIS A 70 -3.96 8.72 18.94
CA HIS A 70 -4.72 7.47 18.87
C HIS A 70 -5.19 7.16 17.44
N MET A 71 -4.27 7.19 16.47
CA MET A 71 -4.53 6.96 15.03
C MET A 71 -4.85 5.50 14.67
N ARG A 72 -5.00 4.62 15.67
CA ARG A 72 -5.39 3.22 15.45
C ARG A 72 -6.87 3.14 15.14
N THR A 73 -7.26 2.20 14.27
CA THR A 73 -8.67 1.85 14.08
C THR A 73 -9.29 1.44 15.42
N PRO A 74 -10.44 2.03 15.83
CA PRO A 74 -11.09 1.66 17.08
C PRO A 74 -11.38 0.16 17.15
N TYR A 75 -11.08 -0.47 18.29
CA TYR A 75 -11.41 -1.88 18.50
C TYR A 75 -12.94 -2.02 18.64
N ILE A 76 -13.57 -2.61 17.63
CA ILE A 76 -14.96 -3.02 17.73
C ILE A 76 -14.99 -4.30 18.57
N HIS A 77 -15.35 -4.19 19.85
CA HIS A 77 -15.65 -5.38 20.65
C HIS A 77 -16.98 -5.97 20.16
N ALA A 78 -16.91 -7.11 19.47
CA ALA A 78 -18.12 -7.89 19.18
C ALA A 78 -18.73 -8.38 20.51
N LYS A 79 -20.03 -8.11 20.71
CA LYS A 79 -20.81 -8.63 21.84
C LYS A 79 -21.29 -10.05 21.57
#